data_AF-A0A8J2VA28-F1
#
_entry.id   AF-A0A8J2VA28-F1
#
_cell.length_a   1.000
_cell.length_b   1.000
_cell.length_c   1.000
_cell.angle_alpha   90.00
_cell.angle_beta   90.00
_cell.angle_gamma   90.00
#
_symmetry.space_group_name_H-M   'P 1'
#
loop_
_entity.id
_entity.type
_entity.pdbx_description
1 polymer ?
#
loop_
_entity_poly.entity_id
_entity_poly.type
_entity_poly.pdbx_seq_one_letter_code
_entity_poly.pdbx_strand_id
1 'polypeptide(L)'
;METEISLSLKPFRIHNLEARLHQLTDYTFDARPVLCGKDALLLDVYHPQTNTRLELTGVAPYAVLFFNNDFKYAGATLNLKYHNSPFSILTPYKKILLLKWPLEFELKNVLGVNVR
;
A
#
# COMPACT_ATOMS: atom_id res chain seq x y z
N MET A 1 0.34 -4.71 -14.08
CA MET A 1 -0.99 -5.23 -14.47
C MET A 1 -2.00 -4.62 -13.51
N GLU A 2 -3.17 -4.20 -13.98
CA GLU A 2 -4.28 -3.83 -13.09
C GLU A 2 -4.96 -5.12 -12.62
N THR A 3 -5.35 -5.17 -11.34
CA THR A 3 -6.05 -6.30 -10.71
C THR A 3 -7.16 -5.77 -9.81
N GLU A 4 -8.26 -6.52 -9.71
CA GLU A 4 -9.30 -6.21 -8.74
C GLU A 4 -8.88 -6.75 -7.36
N ILE A 5 -8.93 -5.88 -6.35
CA ILE A 5 -8.72 -6.29 -4.96
C ILE A 5 -9.97 -6.02 -4.13
N SER A 6 -10.18 -6.87 -3.12
CA SER A 6 -11.26 -6.74 -2.15
C SER A 6 -10.70 -6.50 -0.76
N LEU A 7 -10.97 -5.34 -0.17
CA LEU A 7 -10.71 -5.06 1.24
C LEU A 7 -11.82 -5.63 2.11
N SER A 8 -11.44 -6.46 3.08
CA SER A 8 -12.35 -6.94 4.12
C SER A 8 -12.37 -5.93 5.26
N LEU A 9 -13.56 -5.47 5.66
CA LEU A 9 -13.77 -4.43 6.66
C LEU A 9 -14.73 -4.89 7.77
N LYS A 10 -14.57 -4.37 8.99
CA LYS A 10 -15.53 -4.52 10.10
C LYS A 10 -16.84 -3.74 9.85
N PRO A 11 -18.00 -4.22 10.35
CA PRO A 11 -18.17 -5.53 10.97
C PRO A 11 -18.07 -6.67 9.95
N PHE A 12 -18.57 -6.57 8.73
CA PHE A 12 -18.41 -7.58 7.65
C PHE A 12 -18.69 -6.94 6.27
N ARG A 13 -18.02 -5.83 5.95
CA ARG A 13 -18.16 -5.14 4.66
C ARG A 13 -17.02 -5.52 3.73
N ILE A 14 -17.31 -5.55 2.44
CA ILE A 14 -16.31 -5.71 1.39
C ILE A 14 -16.27 -4.40 0.61
N HIS A 15 -15.07 -3.89 0.36
CA HIS A 15 -14.84 -2.74 -0.51
C HIS A 15 -13.91 -3.18 -1.65
N ASN A 16 -14.42 -3.14 -2.88
CA ASN A 16 -13.66 -3.53 -4.07
C ASN A 16 -13.04 -2.29 -4.72
N LEU A 17 -11.82 -2.43 -5.21
CA LEU A 17 -11.15 -1.38 -5.97
C LEU A 17 -10.16 -1.98 -6.96
N GLU A 18 -9.89 -1.26 -8.04
CA GLU A 18 -8.80 -1.60 -8.95
C GLU A 18 -7.47 -1.12 -8.39
N ALA A 19 -6.49 -2.01 -8.33
CA ALA A 19 -5.14 -1.69 -7.92
C ALA A 19 -4.14 -2.15 -8.97
N ARG A 20 -3.10 -1.35 -9.16
CA ARG A 20 -1.95 -1.78 -9.92
C ARG A 20 -1.17 -2.77 -9.08
N LEU A 21 -0.99 -4.01 -9.56
CA LEU A 21 -0.05 -4.95 -8.98
C LEU A 21 1.37 -4.65 -9.50
N HIS A 22 2.31 -4.50 -8.57
CA HIS A 22 3.73 -4.35 -8.86
C HIS A 22 4.55 -5.32 -8.04
N GLN A 23 5.19 -6.26 -8.73
CA GLN A 23 6.15 -7.16 -8.11
C GLN A 23 7.48 -6.43 -7.94
N LEU A 24 8.01 -6.44 -6.72
CA LEU A 24 9.24 -5.75 -6.37
C LEU A 24 10.32 -6.75 -5.99
N THR A 25 11.38 -6.83 -6.79
CA THR A 25 12.54 -7.71 -6.54
C THR A 25 13.74 -6.97 -5.94
N ASP A 26 13.69 -5.64 -5.91
CA ASP A 26 14.71 -4.79 -5.28
C ASP A 26 14.32 -4.40 -3.86
N TYR A 27 15.32 -4.16 -3.01
CA TYR A 27 15.08 -3.74 -1.62
C TYR A 27 14.67 -2.26 -1.49
N THR A 28 14.70 -1.49 -2.58
CA THR A 28 14.28 -0.09 -2.63
C THR A 28 13.21 0.10 -3.70
N PHE A 29 12.22 0.95 -3.42
CA PHE A 29 11.15 1.28 -4.36
C PHE A 29 10.83 2.77 -4.33
N ASP A 30 10.98 3.46 -5.47
CA ASP A 30 10.47 4.83 -5.67
C ASP A 30 9.04 4.76 -6.19
N ALA A 31 8.08 5.21 -5.37
CA ALA A 31 6.67 5.10 -5.70
C ALA A 31 6.19 6.20 -6.65
N ARG A 32 6.90 7.33 -6.77
CA ARG A 32 6.50 8.47 -7.61
C ARG A 32 6.21 8.10 -9.07
N PRO A 33 7.12 7.43 -9.80
CA PRO A 33 6.87 7.11 -11.22
C PRO A 33 5.72 6.12 -11.41
N VAL A 34 5.39 5.33 -10.38
CA VAL A 34 4.37 4.26 -10.47
C VAL A 34 2.98 4.75 -10.11
N LEU A 35 2.88 5.65 -9.13
CA LEU A 35 1.62 6.19 -8.60
C LEU A 35 1.10 7.42 -9.34
N CYS A 36 1.85 7.98 -10.29
CA CYS A 36 1.39 9.12 -11.10
C CYS A 36 0.06 8.81 -11.79
N GLY A 37 -1.03 9.42 -11.30
CA GLY A 37 -2.39 9.21 -11.81
C GLY A 37 -3.08 7.91 -11.39
N LYS A 38 -2.58 7.22 -10.34
CA LYS A 38 -3.17 5.96 -9.85
C LYS A 38 -3.70 6.10 -8.42
N ASP A 39 -4.87 5.52 -8.19
CA ASP A 39 -5.56 5.59 -6.90
C ASP A 39 -5.13 4.46 -5.95
N ALA A 40 -4.65 3.33 -6.47
CA ALA A 40 -4.13 2.23 -5.67
C ALA A 40 -2.97 1.47 -6.32
N LEU A 41 -2.03 1.02 -5.47
CA LEU A 41 -0.88 0.21 -5.85
C LEU A 41 -0.66 -0.88 -4.80
N LEU A 42 -0.75 -2.13 -5.21
CA LEU A 42 -0.37 -3.28 -4.40
C LEU A 42 1.05 -3.70 -4.76
N LEU A 43 1.95 -3.56 -3.80
CA LEU A 43 3.32 -4.08 -3.88
C LEU A 43 3.35 -5.51 -3.35
N ASP A 44 3.91 -6.39 -4.16
CA ASP A 44 4.26 -7.75 -3.77
C ASP A 44 5.77 -7.94 -3.85
N VAL A 45 6.40 -8.07 -2.69
CA VAL A 45 7.85 -7.95 -2.53
C VAL A 45 8.51 -9.34 -2.47
N TYR A 46 9.47 -9.59 -3.37
CA TYR A 46 10.13 -10.87 -3.59
C TYR A 46 11.66 -10.80 -3.49
N HIS A 47 12.17 -10.17 -2.43
CA HIS A 47 13.62 -10.08 -2.19
C HIS A 47 14.00 -10.56 -0.79
N PRO A 48 15.21 -11.12 -0.58
CA PRO A 48 15.60 -11.79 0.67
C PRO A 48 15.91 -10.85 1.85
N GLN A 49 16.14 -9.57 1.59
CA GLN A 49 16.50 -8.56 2.59
C GLN A 49 15.34 -8.36 3.56
N THR A 50 15.66 -8.25 4.85
CA THR A 50 14.66 -8.08 5.92
C THR A 50 13.74 -6.90 5.65
N ASN A 51 14.31 -5.75 5.32
CA ASN A 51 13.56 -4.52 5.10
C ASN A 51 13.54 -4.11 3.65
N THR A 52 12.41 -3.53 3.25
CA THR A 52 12.21 -2.80 2.01
C THR A 52 12.16 -1.32 2.33
N ARG A 53 12.85 -0.49 1.54
CA ARG A 53 12.81 0.97 1.62
C ARG A 53 11.82 1.51 0.59
N LEU A 54 10.74 2.09 1.05
CA LEU A 54 9.76 2.79 0.22
C LEU A 54 10.11 4.28 0.21
N GLU A 55 10.43 4.82 -0.95
CA GLU A 55 10.56 6.26 -1.17
C GLU A 55 9.24 6.83 -1.64
N LEU A 56 8.63 7.68 -0.80
CA LEU A 56 7.32 8.29 -1.04
C LEU A 56 7.39 9.83 -1.03
N THR A 57 8.60 10.38 -1.12
CA THR A 57 8.81 11.82 -1.30
C THR A 57 8.01 12.29 -2.51
N GLY A 58 7.18 13.33 -2.38
CA GLY A 58 6.31 13.81 -3.47
C GLY A 58 5.13 12.87 -3.82
N VAL A 59 4.91 11.81 -3.05
CA VAL A 59 3.76 10.89 -3.17
C VAL A 59 2.81 11.13 -2.01
N ALA A 60 2.01 12.19 -2.12
CA ALA A 60 1.02 12.55 -1.11
C ALA A 60 -0.27 13.08 -1.77
N PRO A 61 -1.44 12.85 -1.17
CA PRO A 61 -1.66 12.17 0.11
C PRO A 61 -1.96 10.68 -0.09
N TYR A 62 -1.31 9.80 0.68
CA TYR A 62 -1.51 8.35 0.56
C TYR A 62 -1.52 7.66 1.93
N ALA A 63 -2.40 6.68 2.08
CA ALA A 63 -2.33 5.68 3.12
C ALA A 63 -1.48 4.51 2.65
N VAL A 64 -0.59 4.03 3.52
CA VAL A 64 0.24 2.85 3.29
C VAL A 64 -0.21 1.79 4.27
N LEU A 65 -0.85 0.74 3.77
CA LEU A 65 -1.38 -0.37 4.54
C LEU A 65 -0.41 -1.54 4.42
N PHE A 66 -0.07 -2.14 5.56
CA PHE A 66 0.80 -3.28 5.65
C PHE A 66 -0.01 -4.53 5.96
N PHE A 67 0.32 -5.62 5.27
CA PHE A 67 -0.29 -6.92 5.50
C PHE A 67 0.79 -7.96 5.79
N ASN A 68 0.41 -8.96 6.57
CA ASN A 68 1.25 -10.14 6.75
C ASN A 68 1.22 -11.04 5.50
N ASN A 69 1.92 -12.17 5.54
CA ASN A 69 1.99 -13.10 4.41
C ASN A 69 0.65 -13.75 4.05
N ASP A 70 -0.32 -13.76 4.98
CA ASP A 70 -1.70 -14.24 4.76
C ASP A 70 -2.65 -13.12 4.30
N PHE A 71 -2.11 -11.96 3.89
CA PHE A 71 -2.86 -10.75 3.54
C PHE A 71 -3.79 -10.21 4.65
N LYS A 72 -3.51 -10.54 5.92
CA LYS A 72 -4.20 -9.96 7.08
C LYS A 72 -3.58 -8.62 7.43
N TYR A 73 -4.44 -7.66 7.77
CA TYR A 73 -4.01 -6.32 8.12
C TYR A 73 -3.08 -6.34 9.34
N ALA A 74 -1.91 -5.69 9.20
CA ALA A 74 -0.88 -5.65 10.23
C ALA A 74 -0.63 -4.23 10.77
N GLY A 75 -0.98 -3.20 9.99
CA GLY A 75 -0.85 -1.81 10.39
C GLY A 75 -0.96 -0.86 9.20
N ALA A 76 -0.88 0.43 9.48
CA ALA A 76 -0.88 1.45 8.44
C ALA A 76 -0.07 2.68 8.88
N THR A 77 0.38 3.45 7.89
CA THR A 77 0.87 4.81 8.10
C THR A 77 0.25 5.75 7.05
N LEU A 78 0.26 7.05 7.32
CA LEU A 78 -0.30 8.06 6.43
C LEU A 78 0.81 9.03 6.01
N ASN A 79 1.02 9.17 4.70
CA ASN A 79 1.77 10.28 4.14
C ASN A 79 0.79 11.38 3.72
N LEU A 80 0.56 12.35 4.61
CA LEU A 80 -0.38 13.46 4.39
C LEU A 80 0.29 14.75 3.91
N LYS A 81 1.63 14.78 3.87
CA LYS A 81 2.37 16.02 3.58
C LYS A 81 2.52 16.21 2.08
N TYR A 82 1.86 17.23 1.55
CA TYR A 82 1.93 17.63 0.13
C TYR A 82 3.24 18.30 -0.28
N HIS A 83 4.14 18.58 0.67
CA HIS A 83 5.41 19.24 0.41
C HIS A 83 6.45 18.21 -0.05
N ASN A 84 7.38 18.62 -0.93
CA ASN A 84 8.51 17.80 -1.40
C ASN A 84 9.57 17.49 -0.31
N SER A 85 9.16 17.49 0.96
CA SER A 85 10.02 17.04 2.04
C SER A 85 10.30 15.54 1.90
N PRO A 86 11.53 15.09 2.18
CA PRO A 86 11.86 13.68 2.15
C PRO A 86 10.92 12.86 3.04
N PHE A 87 10.35 11.79 2.48
CA PHE A 87 9.55 10.83 3.22
C PHE A 87 9.86 9.42 2.72
N SER A 88 10.39 8.59 3.62
CA SER A 88 10.73 7.22 3.34
C SER A 88 10.29 6.30 4.47
N ILE A 89 9.85 5.10 4.14
CA ILE A 89 9.51 4.06 5.12
C ILE A 89 10.47 2.90 4.95
N LEU A 90 11.05 2.42 6.04
CA LEU A 90 11.71 1.12 6.11
C LEU A 90 10.75 0.12 6.76
N THR A 91 10.46 -0.98 6.09
CA THR A 91 9.43 -1.92 6.54
C THR A 91 9.82 -3.38 6.26
N PRO A 92 9.55 -4.31 7.18
CA PRO A 92 9.74 -5.74 6.93
C PRO A 92 8.59 -6.38 6.15
N TYR A 93 7.46 -5.68 6.00
CA TYR A 93 6.27 -6.22 5.34
C TYR A 93 6.49 -6.40 3.85
N LYS A 94 6.01 -7.54 3.31
CA LYS A 94 6.18 -7.91 1.90
C LYS A 94 4.92 -7.75 1.05
N LYS A 95 3.78 -7.50 1.70
CA LYS A 95 2.49 -7.18 1.06
C LYS A 95 2.10 -5.78 1.52
N ILE A 96 2.12 -4.82 0.59
CA ILE A 96 1.96 -3.39 0.93
C ILE A 96 0.98 -2.76 -0.05
N LEU A 97 -0.10 -2.17 0.44
CA LEU A 97 -1.07 -1.45 -0.38
C LEU A 97 -0.95 0.05 -0.14
N LEU A 98 -0.68 0.79 -1.20
CA LEU A 98 -0.73 2.25 -1.20
C LEU A 98 -2.08 2.66 -1.76
N LEU A 99 -2.83 3.45 -1.00
CA LEU A 99 -4.15 3.95 -1.36
C LEU A 99 -4.13 5.47 -1.30
N LYS A 100 -4.65 6.13 -2.32
CA LYS A 100 -4.82 7.58 -2.32
C LYS A 100 -5.77 8.00 -1.20
N TRP A 101 -5.42 9.07 -0.52
CA TRP A 101 -6.24 9.65 0.55
C TRP A 101 -7.09 10.81 -0.01
N PRO A 102 -8.32 11.07 0.49
CA PRO A 102 -9.01 10.39 1.59
C PRO A 102 -9.57 9.01 1.23
N LEU A 103 -9.71 8.15 2.23
CA LEU A 103 -10.32 6.83 2.07
C LEU A 103 -11.84 6.89 2.30
N GLU A 104 -12.59 6.07 1.56
CA GLU A 104 -14.04 5.91 1.73
C GLU A 104 -14.42 5.03 2.95
N PHE A 105 -13.41 4.54 3.69
CA PHE A 105 -13.58 3.69 4.87
C PHE A 105 -12.60 4.10 5.98
N GLU A 106 -12.93 3.74 7.21
CA GLU A 106 -12.04 3.97 8.36
C GLU A 106 -10.97 2.87 8.43
N LEU A 107 -9.69 3.27 8.56
CA LEU A 107 -8.56 2.33 8.66
C LEU A 107 -8.71 1.30 9.80
N LYS A 108 -9.29 1.70 10.94
CA LYS A 108 -9.53 0.80 12.10
C LYS A 108 -10.45 -0.39 11.76
N ASN A 109 -11.20 -0.30 10.66
CA ASN A 109 -12.10 -1.36 10.22
C ASN A 109 -11.41 -2.35 9.28
N VAL A 110 -10.21 -2.08 8.75
CA VAL A 110 -9.53 -2.99 7.82
C VAL A 110 -9.13 -4.29 8.53
N LEU A 111 -9.47 -5.42 7.91
CA LEU A 111 -9.16 -6.77 8.38
C LEU A 111 -8.11 -7.45 7.51
N GLY A 112 -8.14 -7.19 6.20
CA GLY A 112 -7.25 -7.82 5.23
C GLY A 112 -7.62 -7.45 3.81
N VAL A 113 -6.84 -7.94 2.86
CA VAL A 113 -7.06 -7.76 1.43
C VAL A 113 -7.09 -9.11 0.74
N ASN A 114 -7.94 -9.27 -0.27
CA ASN A 114 -7.93 -10.41 -1.17
C ASN A 114 -7.60 -9.91 -2.58
N VAL A 115 -6.71 -10.59 -3.28
CA VAL A 115 -6.37 -10.32 -4.67
C VAL A 115 -7.12 -11.33 -5.54
N ARG A 116 -7.83 -10.87 -6.57
CA ARG A 116 -8.58 -11.71 -7.50
C ARG A 116 -7.86 -11.90 -8.83
#